data_AF-A0A960HUQ9-F1
#
_entry.id   AF-A0A960HUQ9-F1
#
_cell.length_a   1.000
_cell.length_b   1.000
_cell.length_c   1.000
_cell.angle_alpha   90.00
_cell.angle_beta   90.00
_cell.angle_gamma   90.00
#
_symmetry.space_group_name_H-M   'P 1'
#
loop_
_entity.id
_entity.type
_entity.pdbx_description
1 polymer ?
#
loop_
_entity_poly.entity_id
_entity_poly.type
_entity_poly.pdbx_seq_one_letter_code
_entity_poly.pdbx_strand_id
1 'polypeptide(L)'
;MAAAAGKKAEDKGPGEIVNELWVLCRDYAKQETIDPLRSLLQFVKWGFGGALLLALGLGFGALSVLRILQNETGEHLTGSWNWVPYLAALVFTLVGIALSVAAIRRPIRAEEKQA
;
A
#
# COMPACT_ATOMS: atom_id res chain seq x y z
N MET A 1 -54.46 -8.67 17.12
CA MET A 1 -53.78 -9.14 18.35
C MET A 1 -52.28 -9.10 18.06
N ALA A 2 -51.39 -8.40 18.76
CA ALA A 2 -51.47 -7.75 20.05
C ALA A 2 -50.69 -6.42 19.98
N ALA A 3 -51.26 -5.40 20.62
CA ALA A 3 -50.49 -4.24 21.06
C ALA A 3 -49.50 -4.71 22.14
N ALA A 4 -48.23 -4.39 21.97
CA ALA A 4 -47.24 -4.36 23.05
C ALA A 4 -46.39 -3.11 22.82
N ALA A 5 -46.94 -2.00 23.28
CA ALA A 5 -46.37 -1.27 24.40
C ALA A 5 -45.15 -0.44 23.96
N GLY A 6 -45.44 0.80 23.59
CA GLY A 6 -44.42 1.84 23.52
C GLY A 6 -43.59 1.80 24.79
N LYS A 7 -42.30 1.56 24.62
CA LYS A 7 -41.31 1.66 25.69
C LYS A 7 -41.44 3.10 26.22
N LYS A 8 -41.97 3.23 27.44
CA LYS A 8 -42.11 4.53 28.13
C LYS A 8 -40.78 5.26 28.02
N ALA A 9 -40.84 6.55 27.68
CA ALA A 9 -39.71 7.45 27.88
C ALA A 9 -39.32 7.35 29.36
N GLU A 10 -38.25 6.61 29.61
CA GLU A 10 -37.65 6.45 30.92
C GLU A 10 -37.13 7.83 31.30
N ASP A 11 -37.64 8.38 32.41
CA ASP A 11 -37.21 9.68 32.95
C ASP A 11 -35.81 9.49 33.52
N LYS A 12 -34.82 9.46 32.62
CA LYS A 12 -33.42 9.21 32.94
C LYS A 12 -32.93 10.31 33.86
N GLY A 13 -32.39 9.93 35.01
CA GLY A 13 -31.80 10.88 35.95
C GLY A 13 -30.69 11.71 35.27
N PRO A 14 -30.46 12.98 35.68
CA PRO A 14 -29.48 13.86 35.05
C PRO A 14 -28.08 13.24 34.93
N GLY A 15 -27.66 12.44 35.92
CA GLY A 15 -26.38 11.74 35.89
C GLY A 15 -26.28 10.63 34.83
N GLU A 16 -27.40 10.00 34.49
CA GLU A 16 -27.45 8.97 33.45
C GLU A 16 -27.36 9.60 32.05
N ILE A 17 -27.99 10.75 31.86
CA ILE A 17 -27.88 11.56 30.63
C ILE A 17 -26.43 12.01 30.41
N VAL A 18 -25.76 12.52 31.46
CA VAL A 18 -24.35 12.94 31.35
C VAL A 18 -23.44 11.76 30.99
N ASN A 19 -23.66 10.59 31.60
CA ASN A 19 -22.88 9.40 31.28
C ASN A 19 -23.12 8.93 29.84
N GLU A 20 -24.36 8.98 29.37
CA GLU A 20 -24.73 8.60 27.99
C GLU A 20 -24.09 9.56 26.97
N LEU A 21 -24.12 10.86 27.22
CA LEU A 21 -23.45 11.86 26.38
C LEU A 21 -21.92 11.68 26.36
N TRP A 22 -21.33 11.37 27.51
CA TRP A 22 -19.89 11.10 27.61
C TRP A 22 -19.49 9.86 26.80
N VAL A 23 -20.26 8.78 26.92
CA VAL A 23 -20.06 7.54 26.14
C VAL A 23 -20.15 7.83 24.65
N LEU A 24 -21.17 8.57 24.21
CA LEU A 24 -21.35 8.95 22.80
C LEU A 24 -20.19 9.79 22.26
N CYS A 25 -19.75 10.81 23.02
CA CYS A 25 -18.62 11.66 22.61
C CYS A 25 -17.32 10.85 22.47
N ARG A 26 -17.03 10.00 23.46
CA ARG A 26 -15.85 9.13 23.45
C ARG A 26 -15.88 8.15 22.28
N ASP A 27 -17.03 7.53 22.03
CA ASP A 27 -17.16 6.51 21.00
C ASP A 27 -17.11 7.12 19.60
N TYR A 28 -17.67 8.32 19.41
CA TYR A 28 -17.51 9.10 18.19
C TYR A 28 -16.06 9.51 17.94
N ALA A 29 -15.39 10.05 18.97
CA ALA A 29 -13.98 10.42 18.86
C ALA A 29 -13.11 9.21 18.48
N LYS A 30 -13.41 8.01 19.00
CA LYS A 30 -12.75 6.77 18.62
C LYS A 30 -13.06 6.35 17.18
N GLN A 31 -14.30 6.46 16.72
CA GLN A 31 -14.66 6.13 15.33
C GLN A 31 -13.90 7.02 14.35
N GLU A 32 -13.91 8.33 14.57
CA GLU A 32 -13.30 9.26 13.62
C GLU A 32 -11.77 9.31 13.68
N THR A 33 -11.13 8.66 14.66
CA THR A 33 -9.67 8.59 14.74
C THR A 33 -9.11 7.20 14.49
N ILE A 34 -9.69 6.16 15.09
CA ILE A 34 -9.10 4.82 15.08
C ILE A 34 -9.36 4.12 13.75
N ASP A 35 -10.56 4.24 13.19
CA ASP A 35 -10.90 3.60 11.91
C ASP A 35 -10.03 4.14 10.75
N PRO A 36 -9.85 5.47 10.58
CA PRO A 36 -8.95 5.99 9.56
C PRO A 36 -7.48 5.63 9.85
N LEU A 37 -7.05 5.62 11.11
CA LEU A 37 -5.69 5.23 11.47
C LEU A 37 -5.41 3.75 11.15
N ARG A 38 -6.36 2.86 11.42
CA ARG A 38 -6.23 1.43 11.11
C ARG A 38 -6.19 1.18 9.61
N SER A 39 -7.01 1.90 8.85
CA SER A 39 -6.98 1.91 7.39
C SER A 39 -5.60 2.33 6.86
N LEU A 40 -5.07 3.46 7.37
CA LEU A 40 -3.75 3.96 6.98
C LEU A 40 -2.63 2.97 7.33
N LEU A 41 -2.67 2.38 8.52
CA LEU A 41 -1.70 1.36 8.94
C LEU A 41 -1.72 0.15 8.01
N GLN A 42 -2.90 -0.30 7.59
CA GLN A 42 -3.02 -1.41 6.64
C GLN A 42 -2.44 -1.03 5.28
N PHE A 43 -2.71 0.18 4.78
CA PHE A 43 -2.12 0.68 3.54
C PHE A 43 -0.58 0.75 3.63
N VAL A 44 -0.05 1.34 4.71
CA VAL A 44 1.41 1.45 4.92
C VAL A 44 2.05 0.09 5.04
N LYS A 45 1.43 -0.87 5.75
CA LYS A 45 1.96 -2.23 5.89
C LYS A 45 2.15 -2.91 4.53
N TRP A 46 1.14 -2.87 3.68
CA TRP A 46 1.20 -3.49 2.34
C TRP A 46 2.08 -2.69 1.37
N GLY A 47 2.00 -1.35 1.43
CA GLY A 47 2.83 -0.47 0.62
C GLY A 47 4.32 -0.63 0.94
N PHE A 48 4.67 -0.66 2.21
CA PHE A 48 6.04 -0.86 2.68
C PHE A 48 6.57 -2.25 2.33
N GLY A 49 5.77 -3.30 2.57
CA GLY A 49 6.16 -4.66 2.19
C GLY A 49 6.42 -4.81 0.69
N GLY A 50 5.53 -4.25 -0.15
CA GLY A 50 5.71 -4.22 -1.60
C GLY A 50 6.93 -3.40 -2.03
N ALA A 51 7.13 -2.22 -1.44
CA ALA A 51 8.28 -1.37 -1.73
C ALA A 51 9.60 -2.05 -1.39
N LEU A 52 9.68 -2.74 -0.26
CA LEU A 52 10.88 -3.48 0.14
C LEU A 52 11.19 -4.63 -0.82
N LEU A 53 10.17 -5.41 -1.20
CA LEU A 53 10.33 -6.49 -2.18
C LEU A 53 10.76 -5.97 -3.54
N LEU A 54 10.18 -4.86 -4.01
CA LEU A 54 10.58 -4.23 -5.27
C LEU A 54 12.00 -3.69 -5.22
N ALA A 55 12.39 -3.03 -4.12
CA ALA A 55 13.74 -2.51 -3.94
C ALA A 55 14.79 -3.63 -3.97
N LEU A 56 14.55 -4.71 -3.23
CA LEU A 56 15.43 -5.89 -3.22
C LEU A 56 15.46 -6.58 -4.59
N GLY A 57 14.32 -6.78 -5.22
CA GLY A 57 14.22 -7.42 -6.53
C GLY A 57 14.94 -6.63 -7.62
N LEU A 58 14.75 -5.31 -7.68
CA LEU A 58 15.45 -4.44 -8.63
C LEU A 58 16.94 -4.34 -8.31
N GLY A 59 17.32 -4.26 -7.03
CA GLY A 59 18.71 -4.21 -6.61
C GLY A 59 19.48 -5.49 -6.99
N PHE A 60 18.97 -6.65 -6.59
CA PHE A 60 19.57 -7.93 -6.95
C PHE A 60 19.48 -8.22 -8.45
N GLY A 61 18.38 -7.82 -9.10
CA GLY A 61 18.24 -7.92 -10.56
C GLY A 61 19.28 -7.10 -11.30
N ALA A 62 19.54 -5.86 -10.89
CA ALA A 62 20.56 -5.01 -11.47
C ALA A 62 21.97 -5.61 -11.29
N LEU A 63 22.28 -6.12 -10.09
CA LEU A 63 23.53 -6.82 -9.83
C LEU A 63 23.65 -8.08 -10.70
N SER A 64 22.57 -8.84 -10.88
CA SER A 64 22.56 -10.03 -11.73
C SER A 64 22.84 -9.69 -13.19
N VAL A 65 22.15 -8.70 -13.76
CA VAL A 65 22.38 -8.22 -15.13
C VAL A 65 23.83 -7.78 -15.32
N LEU A 66 24.34 -6.97 -14.39
CA LEU A 66 25.73 -6.50 -14.42
C LEU A 66 26.71 -7.69 -14.38
N ARG A 67 26.47 -8.64 -13.47
CA ARG A 67 27.33 -9.81 -13.28
C ARG A 67 27.34 -10.71 -14.51
N ILE A 68 26.19 -10.96 -15.13
CA ILE A 68 26.08 -11.81 -16.33
C ILE A 68 26.83 -11.16 -17.49
N LEU A 69 26.61 -9.87 -17.77
CA LEU A 69 27.30 -9.18 -18.85
C LEU A 69 28.83 -9.14 -18.65
N GLN A 70 29.28 -8.89 -17.42
CA GLN A 70 30.70 -8.84 -17.12
C GLN A 70 31.37 -10.24 -17.13
N ASN A 71 30.65 -11.29 -16.74
CA ASN A 71 31.21 -12.64 -16.66
C ASN A 71 31.24 -13.34 -18.02
N GLU A 72 30.18 -13.20 -18.83
CA GLU A 72 30.08 -13.86 -20.14
C GLU A 72 30.79 -13.07 -21.25
N THR A 73 30.83 -11.74 -21.15
CA THR A 73 31.38 -10.86 -22.20
C THR A 73 32.75 -10.29 -21.82
N GLY A 74 33.37 -10.84 -20.77
CA GLY A 74 34.45 -10.24 -19.96
C GLY A 74 35.70 -9.75 -20.67
N GLU A 75 36.05 -10.28 -21.86
CA GLU A 75 37.16 -9.76 -22.67
C GLU A 75 36.71 -8.78 -23.77
N HIS A 76 35.50 -8.96 -24.29
CA HIS A 76 34.94 -8.18 -25.39
C HIS A 76 34.42 -6.79 -24.98
N LEU A 77 34.01 -6.62 -23.71
CA LEU A 77 33.56 -5.32 -23.18
C LEU A 77 34.65 -4.58 -22.39
N THR A 78 35.93 -4.89 -22.63
CA THR A 78 37.06 -4.21 -21.96
C THR A 78 37.46 -2.92 -22.70
N GLY A 79 38.23 -2.05 -22.03
CA GLY A 79 38.71 -0.80 -22.62
C GLY A 79 37.61 0.26 -22.77
N SER A 80 37.38 0.75 -24.00
CA SER A 80 36.40 1.81 -24.28
C SER A 80 34.94 1.39 -24.11
N TRP A 81 34.66 0.09 -23.98
CA TRP A 81 33.30 -0.47 -23.85
C TRP A 81 32.91 -0.84 -22.41
N ASN A 82 33.76 -0.54 -21.42
CA ASN A 82 33.51 -0.90 -20.01
C ASN A 82 32.26 -0.23 -19.41
N TRP A 83 31.72 0.83 -20.04
CA TRP A 83 30.51 1.51 -19.56
C TRP A 83 29.21 0.75 -19.90
N VAL A 84 29.23 -0.16 -20.88
CA VAL A 84 28.03 -0.86 -21.39
C VAL A 84 27.32 -1.70 -20.33
N PRO A 85 27.99 -2.52 -19.51
CA PRO A 85 27.33 -3.28 -18.45
C PRO A 85 26.59 -2.40 -17.44
N TYR A 86 27.14 -1.22 -17.13
CA TYR A 86 26.52 -0.25 -16.24
C TYR A 86 25.30 0.43 -16.88
N LEU A 87 25.38 0.75 -18.19
CA LEU A 87 24.22 1.27 -18.92
C LEU A 87 23.10 0.22 -18.97
N ALA A 88 23.42 -1.06 -19.19
CA ALA A 88 22.42 -2.13 -19.20
C ALA A 88 21.71 -2.27 -17.85
N ALA A 89 22.46 -2.25 -16.74
CA ALA A 89 21.88 -2.25 -15.39
C ALA A 89 21.00 -1.01 -15.12
N LEU A 90 21.42 0.17 -15.61
CA LEU A 90 20.63 1.40 -15.53
C LEU A 90 19.31 1.25 -16.31
N VAL A 91 19.35 0.79 -17.55
CA VAL A 91 18.14 0.59 -18.36
C VAL A 91 17.20 -0.41 -17.70
N PHE A 92 17.74 -1.53 -17.19
CA PHE A 92 16.96 -2.52 -16.45
C PHE A 92 16.20 -1.90 -15.26
N THR A 93 16.90 -1.11 -14.43
CA THR A 93 16.27 -0.45 -13.27
C THR A 93 15.25 0.61 -13.69
N LEU A 94 15.53 1.41 -14.73
CA LEU A 94 14.59 2.40 -15.27
C LEU A 94 13.31 1.75 -15.81
N VAL A 95 13.43 0.63 -16.52
CA VAL A 95 12.28 -0.15 -16.99
C VAL A 95 11.48 -0.68 -15.80
N GLY A 96 12.14 -1.23 -14.78
CA GLY A 96 11.49 -1.68 -13.56
C GLY A 96 10.73 -0.58 -12.82
N ILE A 97 11.30 0.62 -12.73
CA ILE A 97 10.63 1.80 -12.17
C ILE A 97 9.44 2.21 -13.03
N ALA A 98 9.60 2.29 -14.35
CA ALA A 98 8.53 2.65 -15.27
C ALA A 98 7.35 1.68 -15.19
N LEU A 99 7.61 0.37 -15.12
CA LEU A 99 6.60 -0.66 -14.92
C LEU A 99 5.90 -0.53 -13.56
N SER A 100 6.67 -0.23 -12.50
CA SER A 100 6.12 -0.01 -11.16
C SER A 100 5.18 1.21 -11.14
N VAL A 101 5.59 2.32 -11.75
CA VAL A 101 4.76 3.53 -11.90
C VAL A 101 3.52 3.23 -12.74
N ALA A 102 3.67 2.49 -13.84
CA ALA A 102 2.55 2.10 -14.70
C ALA A 102 1.55 1.22 -13.94
N ALA A 103 2.03 0.28 -13.12
CA ALA A 103 1.19 -0.60 -12.30
C ALA A 103 0.39 0.18 -11.26
N ILE A 104 1.00 1.17 -10.60
CA ILE A 104 0.31 2.05 -9.63
C ILE A 104 -0.79 2.87 -10.31
N ARG A 105 -0.60 3.28 -11.56
CA ARG A 105 -1.55 4.12 -12.32
C ARG A 105 -2.71 3.34 -12.93
N ARG A 106 -2.72 2.00 -12.90
CA ARG A 106 -3.82 1.21 -13.47
C ARG A 106 -5.08 1.36 -12.61
N PRO A 107 -6.21 1.83 -13.15
CA PRO A 107 -7.46 1.83 -12.41
C PRO A 107 -7.89 0.39 -12.15
N ILE A 108 -8.26 0.07 -10.90
CA ILE A 108 -8.71 -1.27 -10.46
C ILE A 108 -9.99 -1.74 -11.19
N ARG A 109 -10.62 -0.87 -11.98
CA ARG A 109 -11.96 -1.01 -12.58
C ARG A 109 -11.92 -1.45 -14.05
N ALA A 110 -11.31 -2.59 -14.35
CA ALA A 110 -11.38 -3.23 -15.67
C ALA A 110 -12.48 -4.31 -15.78
N GLU A 111 -13.15 -4.65 -14.67
CA GLU A 111 -14.09 -5.79 -14.58
C GLU A 111 -15.58 -5.42 -14.80
N GLU A 112 -15.91 -4.17 -15.16
CA GLU A 112 -17.31 -3.77 -15.44
C GLU A 112 -17.70 -3.92 -16.94
N LYS A 113 -16.86 -4.55 -17.77
CA LYS A 113 -17.14 -4.77 -19.20
C LYS A 113 -17.53 -6.20 -19.59
N GLN A 114 -17.92 -7.04 -18.62
CA GLN A 114 -18.48 -8.36 -18.87
C GLN A 114 -19.63 -8.64 -17.89
N ALA A 115 -20.60 -7.72 -17.83
CA ALA A 115 -21.95 -8.01 -17.38
C ALA A 115 -22.83 -8.28 -18.61
#